data_AF-A0A960WQ93-F1
#
_entry.id   AF-A0A960WQ93-F1
#
_cell.length_a   1.000
_cell.length_b   1.000
_cell.length_c   1.000
_cell.angle_alpha   90.00
_cell.angle_beta   90.00
_cell.angle_gamma   90.00
#
_symmetry.space_group_name_H-M   'P 1'
#
loop_
_entity.id
_entity.type
_entity.pdbx_description
1 polymer ?
#
loop_
_entity_poly.entity_id
_entity_poly.type
_entity_poly.pdbx_seq_one_letter_code
_entity_poly.pdbx_strand_id
1 'polypeptide(L)'
;MNPPLSRFLLFTGLGLGMISALPAFSEESAAGDAGFTEMELFTEVLETIRQSYVDPDKVTYEKLINSALEGMLASLDPHSQFMQPKVFEQLKR
;
A
#
# COMPACT_ATOMS: atom_id res chain seq x y z
N MET A 1 -70.15 1.60 35.07
CA MET A 1 -70.30 0.80 33.83
C MET A 1 -68.92 0.30 33.45
N ASN A 2 -68.57 -0.94 33.78
CA ASN A 2 -67.31 -1.59 33.36
C ASN A 2 -67.63 -2.53 32.18
N PRO A 3 -66.73 -2.68 31.20
CA PRO A 3 -66.17 -4.03 30.95
C PRO A 3 -64.66 -3.95 30.52
N PRO A 4 -63.96 -5.06 30.18
CA PRO A 4 -63.15 -5.79 31.16
C PRO A 4 -61.74 -6.23 30.66
N LEU A 5 -60.90 -6.60 31.64
CA LEU A 5 -59.87 -7.65 31.63
C LEU A 5 -59.15 -8.01 30.31
N SER A 6 -57.85 -7.74 30.26
CA SER A 6 -56.76 -8.76 30.15
C SER A 6 -55.43 -8.01 30.01
N ARG A 7 -54.65 -7.76 31.08
CA ARG A 7 -53.74 -8.70 31.76
C ARG A 7 -52.93 -9.59 30.81
N PHE A 8 -51.94 -9.00 30.16
CA PHE A 8 -50.64 -9.66 29.85
C PHE A 8 -49.61 -8.53 29.66
N LEU A 9 -49.21 -7.84 30.72
CA LEU A 9 -47.95 -8.10 31.41
C LEU A 9 -46.82 -8.56 30.48
N LEU A 10 -45.92 -7.61 30.18
CA LEU A 10 -44.51 -7.72 30.55
C LEU A 10 -43.87 -9.09 30.22
N PHE A 11 -43.35 -9.22 29.01
CA PHE A 11 -42.18 -10.06 28.76
C PHE A 11 -41.11 -9.23 28.03
N THR A 12 -40.30 -8.59 28.87
CA THR A 12 -38.83 -8.54 28.77
C THR A 12 -38.24 -8.20 27.41
N GLY A 13 -37.85 -6.93 27.26
CA GLY A 13 -36.77 -6.54 26.36
C GLY A 13 -35.47 -7.21 26.79
N LEU A 14 -35.08 -8.26 26.07
CA LEU A 14 -33.75 -8.84 26.06
C LEU A 14 -33.13 -8.51 24.70
N GLY A 15 -32.57 -7.30 24.62
CA GLY A 15 -31.91 -6.79 23.43
C GLY A 15 -30.82 -5.81 23.83
N LEU A 16 -30.07 -6.11 24.89
CA LEU A 16 -28.86 -5.37 25.23
C LEU A 16 -27.68 -6.24 24.82
N GLY A 17 -27.23 -5.99 23.59
CA GLY A 17 -26.12 -6.67 22.96
C GLY A 17 -24.83 -6.55 23.78
N MET A 18 -24.14 -7.68 23.86
CA MET A 18 -22.70 -7.82 24.02
C MET A 18 -21.89 -6.52 23.85
N ILE A 19 -21.57 -5.85 24.95
CA ILE A 19 -20.39 -4.98 25.02
C ILE A 19 -19.24 -5.89 25.43
N SER A 20 -18.56 -6.44 24.43
CA SER A 20 -17.32 -7.19 24.60
C SER A 20 -16.32 -6.64 23.61
N ALA A 21 -15.14 -6.32 24.13
CA ALA A 21 -13.93 -5.87 23.42
C ALA A 21 -13.88 -4.39 22.99
N LEU A 22 -13.41 -3.53 23.91
CA LEU A 22 -12.50 -2.47 23.50
C LEU A 22 -11.12 -3.12 23.32
N PRO A 23 -10.57 -3.24 22.09
CA PRO A 23 -9.15 -3.46 21.98
C PRO A 23 -8.48 -2.15 22.42
N ALA A 24 -7.63 -2.24 23.44
CA ALA A 24 -6.64 -1.22 23.71
C ALA A 24 -5.86 -1.00 22.42
N PHE A 25 -5.93 0.20 21.85
CA PHE A 25 -5.00 0.64 20.82
C PHE A 25 -3.62 0.66 21.47
N SER A 26 -2.89 -0.45 21.36
CA SER A 26 -1.44 -0.42 21.51
C SER A 26 -0.91 0.24 20.25
N GLU A 27 -0.52 1.50 20.38
CA GLU A 27 0.31 2.19 19.41
C GLU A 27 1.71 1.59 19.55
N GLU A 28 1.89 0.40 18.97
CA GLU A 28 3.18 -0.24 18.89
C GLU A 28 3.98 0.49 17.81
N SER A 29 4.72 1.52 18.23
CA SER A 29 5.70 2.25 17.44
C SER A 29 6.92 1.36 17.14
N ALA A 30 6.69 0.25 16.46
CA ALA A 30 7.72 -0.67 16.00
C ALA A 30 7.82 -0.66 14.47
N ALA A 31 7.78 0.53 13.86
CA ALA A 31 8.23 0.70 12.48
C ALA A 31 9.75 0.92 12.48
N GLY A 32 10.49 -0.09 12.90
CA GLY A 32 11.92 -0.17 12.61
C GLY A 32 12.11 -0.23 11.10
N ASP A 33 12.80 0.75 10.54
CA ASP A 33 13.48 0.72 9.24
C ASP A 33 12.82 -0.14 8.15
N ALA A 34 11.58 0.17 7.80
CA ALA A 34 10.85 -0.53 6.74
C ALA A 34 11.21 -0.01 5.33
N GLY A 35 12.32 0.72 5.19
CA GLY A 35 12.78 1.28 3.91
C GLY A 35 11.97 2.49 3.41
N PHE A 36 11.07 3.04 4.23
CA PHE A 36 10.21 4.15 3.80
C PHE A 36 11.01 5.43 3.50
N THR A 37 12.06 5.71 4.29
CA THR A 37 12.93 6.87 4.09
C THR A 37 13.72 6.75 2.79
N GLU A 38 14.21 5.56 2.46
CA GLU A 38 14.93 5.26 1.22
C GLU A 38 14.02 5.40 0.01
N MET A 39 12.74 5.00 0.16
CA MET A 39 11.74 5.15 -0.90
C MET A 39 11.37 6.62 -1.16
N GLU A 40 11.30 7.43 -0.09
CA GLU A 40 11.11 8.88 -0.19
C GLU A 40 12.29 9.53 -0.92
N LEU A 41 13.51 9.20 -0.50
CA LEU A 41 14.74 9.68 -1.16
C LEU A 41 14.80 9.28 -2.64
N PHE A 42 14.45 8.03 -2.96
CA PHE A 42 14.39 7.56 -4.34
C PHE A 42 13.41 8.38 -5.18
N THR A 43 12.25 8.71 -4.62
CA THR A 43 11.23 9.54 -5.27
C THR A 43 11.72 10.97 -5.48
N GLU A 44 12.36 11.57 -4.47
CA GLU A 44 12.94 12.92 -4.55
C GLU A 44 14.00 13.02 -5.65
N VAL A 45 14.88 12.02 -5.75
CA VAL A 45 15.93 11.98 -6.78
C VAL A 45 15.31 11.83 -8.18
N LEU A 46 14.29 10.98 -8.35
CA LEU A 46 13.58 10.84 -9.62
C LEU A 46 12.97 12.17 -10.08
N GLU A 47 12.31 12.89 -9.18
CA GLU A 47 11.74 14.20 -9.47
C GLU A 47 12.81 15.23 -9.83
N THR A 48 13.90 15.27 -9.06
CA THR A 48 15.02 16.18 -9.29
C THR A 48 15.63 15.98 -10.67
N ILE A 49 15.86 14.73 -11.08
CA ILE A 49 16.39 14.39 -12.41
C ILE A 49 15.43 14.87 -13.50
N ARG A 50 14.12 14.61 -13.33
CA ARG A 50 13.11 15.01 -14.31
C ARG A 50 13.02 16.52 -14.49
N GLN A 51 13.11 17.28 -13.41
CA GLN A 51 13.02 18.73 -13.43
C GLN A 51 14.31 19.39 -13.95
N SER A 52 15.47 18.79 -13.68
CA SER A 52 16.77 19.35 -14.05
C SER A 52 17.22 18.98 -15.46
N TYR A 53 16.62 17.96 -16.07
CA TYR A 53 17.06 17.47 -17.37
C TYR A 53 16.39 18.20 -18.54
N VAL A 54 17.19 18.51 -19.56
CA VAL A 54 16.80 19.38 -20.68
C VAL A 54 15.75 18.74 -21.60
N ASP A 55 15.73 17.42 -21.70
CA ASP A 55 14.85 16.67 -22.63
C ASP A 55 13.85 15.79 -21.85
N PRO A 56 12.58 16.22 -21.71
CA PRO A 56 11.58 15.51 -20.90
C PRO A 56 11.24 14.11 -21.44
N ASP A 57 11.45 13.84 -22.73
CA ASP A 57 11.14 12.56 -23.37
C ASP A 57 12.16 11.46 -23.03
N LYS A 58 13.35 11.86 -22.57
CA LYS A 58 14.39 10.95 -22.09
C LYS A 58 14.25 10.58 -20.62
N VAL A 59 13.55 11.39 -19.83
CA VAL A 59 13.46 11.23 -18.38
C VAL A 59 12.08 10.75 -17.91
N THR A 60 11.30 10.07 -18.75
CA THR A 60 10.02 9.48 -18.33
C THR A 60 10.20 8.55 -17.12
N TYR A 61 9.22 8.50 -16.21
CA TYR A 61 9.31 7.62 -15.03
C TYR A 61 9.57 6.16 -15.41
N GLU A 62 8.91 5.65 -16.46
CA GLU A 62 9.16 4.30 -17.00
C GLU A 62 10.65 4.10 -17.33
N LYS A 63 11.27 5.04 -18.05
CA LYS A 63 12.69 4.95 -18.44
C LYS A 63 13.62 5.04 -17.24
N LEU A 64 13.37 5.97 -16.32
CA LEU A 64 14.23 6.17 -15.15
C LEU A 64 14.18 4.97 -14.20
N ILE A 65 12.98 4.44 -13.94
CA ILE A 65 12.79 3.25 -13.10
C ILE A 65 13.45 2.03 -13.75
N ASN A 66 13.22 1.79 -15.04
CA ASN A 66 13.84 0.67 -15.75
C ASN A 66 15.38 0.78 -15.74
N SER A 67 15.92 1.98 -15.96
CA SER A 67 17.38 2.22 -15.94
C SER A 67 17.97 2.02 -14.54
N ALA A 68 17.25 2.44 -13.50
CA ALA A 68 17.66 2.22 -12.11
C ALA A 68 17.66 0.72 -11.77
N LEU A 69 16.63 -0.03 -12.19
CA LEU A 69 16.56 -1.48 -12.01
C LEU A 69 17.68 -2.21 -12.76
N GLU A 70 17.95 -1.81 -14.01
CA GLU A 70 19.09 -2.34 -14.80
C GLU A 70 20.41 -2.09 -14.08
N GLY A 71 20.65 -0.87 -13.56
CA GLY A 71 21.86 -0.53 -12.82
C GLY A 71 22.01 -1.28 -11.49
N MET A 72 20.91 -1.42 -10.73
CA MET A 72 20.91 -2.17 -9.47
C MET A 72 21.20 -3.66 -9.70
N LEU A 73 20.59 -4.28 -10.72
CA LEU A 73 20.85 -5.68 -11.05
C LEU A 73 22.27 -5.90 -11.57
N ALA A 74 22.76 -5.02 -12.44
CA ALA A 74 24.13 -5.08 -12.95
C ALA A 74 25.18 -4.94 -11.83
N SER A 75 24.86 -4.16 -10.78
CA SER A 75 25.72 -4.03 -9.60
C SER A 75 25.73 -5.27 -8.72
N LEU A 76 24.67 -6.07 -8.72
CA LEU A 76 24.57 -7.31 -7.94
C LEU A 76 25.23 -8.48 -8.67
N ASP A 77 24.99 -8.61 -9.97
CA ASP A 77 25.57 -9.64 -10.82
C ASP A 77 25.69 -9.13 -12.27
N PRO A 78 26.91 -9.10 -12.84
CA PRO A 78 27.14 -8.68 -14.23
C PRO A 78 26.38 -9.51 -15.28
N HIS A 79 25.93 -10.72 -14.94
CA HIS A 79 25.18 -11.59 -15.83
C HIS A 79 23.66 -11.42 -15.70
N SER A 80 23.19 -10.74 -14.65
CA SER A 80 21.77 -10.49 -14.43
C SER A 80 21.29 -9.33 -15.31
N GLN A 81 20.22 -9.58 -16.08
CA GLN A 81 19.60 -8.56 -16.94
C GLN A 81 18.16 -8.29 -16.50
N PHE A 82 17.81 -7.02 -16.36
CA PHE A 82 16.42 -6.62 -16.20
C PHE A 82 15.70 -6.78 -17.54
N MET A 83 14.59 -7.51 -17.55
CA MET A 83 13.78 -7.67 -18.76
C MET A 83 12.58 -6.76 -18.71
N GLN A 84 12.57 -5.76 -19.59
CA GLN A 84 11.42 -4.88 -19.73
C GLN A 84 10.20 -5.68 -20.21
N PRO A 85 8.98 -5.36 -19.75
CA PRO A 85 7.76 -6.11 -20.09
C PRO A 85 7.57 -6.31 -21.60
N LYS A 86 7.91 -5.30 -22.40
CA LYS A 86 7.83 -5.34 -23.88
C LYS A 86 8.74 -6.40 -24.52
N VAL A 87 9.87 -6.71 -23.88
CA VAL A 87 10.84 -7.73 -24.34
C VAL A 87 10.41 -9.11 -23.86
N PHE A 88 9.91 -9.20 -22.64
CA PHE A 88 9.37 -10.44 -22.09
C PHE A 88 8.20 -11.01 -22.92
N GLU A 89 7.29 -10.14 -23.37
CA GLU A 89 6.17 -10.55 -24.23
C GLU A 89 6.62 -11.03 -25.64
N GLN A 90 7.80 -10.64 -26.11
CA GLN A 90 8.36 -11.13 -27.38
C GLN A 90 8.97 -12.53 -27.24
N LEU A 91 9.49 -12.87 -26.06
CA LEU A 91 10.12 -14.18 -25.79
C LEU A 91 9.13 -15.29 -25.45
N LYS A 92 7.92 -14.92 -25.03
CA LYS A 92 6.81 -15.86 -24.79
C LYS A 92 6.09 -16.32 -26.07
N ARG A 93 6.42 -15.73 -27.22
CA ARG A 93 5.71 -15.97 -28.49
C ARG A 93 6.33 -17.11 -29.28
#